data_AF-A0A521B132-F1
#
_entry.id   AF-A0A521B132-F1
#
_cell.length_a   1.000
_cell.length_b   1.000
_cell.length_c   1.000
_cell.angle_alpha   90.00
_cell.angle_beta   90.00
_cell.angle_gamma   90.00
#
_symmetry.space_group_name_H-M   'P 1'
#
loop_
_entity.id
_entity.type
_entity.pdbx_description
1 polymer ?
#
loop_
_entity_poly.entity_id
_entity_poly.type
_entity_poly.pdbx_seq_one_letter_code
_entity_poly.pdbx_strand_id
1 'polypeptide(L)'
;MRPQNYTHRYNSLLFTLTLVCLSAILITACGDSSTGPDNNNNDNGTNGSDEPTFANVQQILTENCGNCHIGNRTSGVRLDSYENVMGSVGDQYGGPIVIEGEPDNSPLVDKIESDPSQGARMPQGGPSLSTQEITLIRNWIEEGAQNN
;
A
#
# COMPACT_ATOMS: atom_id res chain seq x y z
N MET A 1 18.87 29.28 -50.95
CA MET A 1 19.35 30.56 -50.37
C MET A 1 19.74 30.34 -48.90
N ARG A 2 21.00 30.62 -48.55
CA ARG A 2 21.52 30.90 -47.19
C ARG A 2 21.22 32.39 -46.85
N PRO A 3 21.54 32.93 -45.65
CA PRO A 3 21.30 32.52 -44.26
C PRO A 3 20.93 33.76 -43.37
N GLN A 4 21.34 33.76 -42.09
CA GLN A 4 21.53 34.85 -41.08
C GLN A 4 20.53 34.79 -39.89
N ASN A 5 20.92 34.30 -38.70
CA ASN A 5 21.79 34.89 -37.66
C ASN A 5 21.07 36.02 -36.87
N TYR A 6 20.79 35.86 -35.57
CA TYR A 6 21.65 36.04 -34.39
C TYR A 6 21.53 37.45 -33.79
N THR A 7 21.11 37.47 -32.52
CA THR A 7 21.27 38.48 -31.44
C THR A 7 20.74 39.90 -31.60
N HIS A 8 20.15 40.37 -30.49
CA HIS A 8 20.27 41.68 -29.83
C HIS A 8 18.95 41.94 -29.07
N ARG A 9 18.87 42.37 -27.80
CA ARG A 9 19.76 43.18 -26.97
C ARG A 9 19.39 42.98 -25.49
N TYR A 10 20.41 42.94 -24.65
CA TYR A 10 20.33 43.28 -23.23
C TYR A 10 19.64 44.62 -23.04
N ASN A 11 18.76 44.75 -22.04
CA ASN A 11 18.57 46.03 -21.38
C ASN A 11 19.01 45.91 -19.92
N SER A 12 20.12 46.58 -19.67
CA SER A 12 20.75 46.81 -18.39
C SER A 12 19.97 47.89 -17.61
N LEU A 13 20.38 48.12 -16.37
CA LEU A 13 19.98 49.18 -15.42
C LEU A 13 18.79 48.85 -14.51
N LEU A 14 19.03 48.51 -13.23
CA LEU A 14 19.46 49.36 -12.09
C LEU A 14 18.25 50.03 -11.41
N PHE A 15 18.32 50.09 -10.06
CA PHE A 15 17.40 50.73 -9.09
C PHE A 15 16.17 49.88 -8.72
N THR A 16 15.90 49.49 -7.47
CA THR A 16 16.16 50.14 -6.18
C THR A 16 16.33 49.15 -5.03
N LEU A 17 17.35 49.42 -4.25
CA LEU A 17 17.66 48.91 -2.92
C LEU A 17 16.80 49.66 -1.87
N THR A 18 15.92 48.98 -1.15
CA THR A 18 15.38 49.43 0.16
C THR A 18 15.09 48.19 1.01
N LEU A 19 16.00 47.83 1.91
CA LEU A 19 16.05 48.26 3.32
C LEU A 19 15.10 47.45 4.22
N VAL A 20 15.67 46.40 4.80
CA VAL A 20 15.52 45.93 6.19
C VAL A 20 14.22 46.28 6.93
N CYS A 21 13.41 45.26 7.20
CA CYS A 21 12.69 45.14 8.48
C CYS A 21 13.08 43.82 9.15
N LEU A 22 14.10 43.90 10.00
CA LEU A 22 14.35 42.93 11.06
C LEU A 22 13.17 42.98 12.03
N SER A 23 12.35 41.93 12.02
CA SER A 23 11.50 41.59 13.16
C SER A 23 11.81 40.15 13.56
N ALA A 24 12.76 40.02 14.48
CA ALA A 24 12.92 38.79 15.26
C ALA A 24 11.71 38.71 16.21
N ILE A 25 10.74 37.86 15.89
CA ILE A 25 9.68 37.49 16.82
C ILE A 25 10.15 36.21 17.52
N LEU A 26 10.72 36.40 18.70
CA LEU A 26 10.91 35.34 19.68
C LEU A 26 9.57 35.09 20.36
N ILE A 27 8.92 33.98 20.05
CA ILE A 27 7.94 33.37 20.96
C ILE A 27 8.39 31.93 21.17
N THR A 28 9.22 31.75 22.20
CA THR A 28 9.53 30.45 22.76
C THR A 28 8.24 29.85 23.30
N ALA A 29 7.99 28.62 22.86
CA ALA A 29 6.86 27.79 23.21
C ALA A 29 6.78 27.49 24.71
N CYS A 30 5.60 27.73 25.28
CA CYS A 30 5.06 26.93 26.37
C CYS A 30 3.64 26.56 25.96
N GLY A 31 3.51 25.41 25.29
CA GLY A 31 2.24 24.78 24.97
C GLY A 31 2.32 23.33 25.38
N ASP A 32 2.22 23.08 26.68
CA ASP A 32 1.81 21.75 27.17
C ASP A 32 0.28 21.70 27.08
N SER A 33 -0.21 20.85 26.19
CA SER A 33 -1.63 20.52 26.05
C SER A 33 -1.72 19.08 25.57
N SER A 34 -1.26 18.18 26.44
CA SER A 34 -1.49 16.75 26.32
C SER A 34 -2.90 16.42 26.80
N THR A 35 -3.91 16.76 26.00
CA THR A 35 -5.25 16.18 26.10
C THR A 35 -5.86 15.98 24.71
N GLY A 36 -5.69 14.78 24.17
CA GLY A 36 -6.39 14.25 23.01
C GLY A 36 -6.56 12.74 23.22
N PRO A 37 -7.73 12.19 22.86
CA PRO A 37 -8.46 11.21 23.67
C PRO A 37 -7.76 9.86 23.78
N ASP A 38 -8.02 9.20 24.89
CA ASP A 38 -7.80 7.77 25.10
C ASP A 38 -8.56 7.00 24.02
N ASN A 39 -7.90 6.76 22.90
CA ASN A 39 -8.38 5.80 21.92
C ASN A 39 -8.06 4.44 22.53
N ASN A 40 -9.06 3.89 23.21
CA ASN A 40 -9.17 2.47 23.47
C ASN A 40 -9.10 1.73 22.12
N ASN A 41 -7.89 1.59 21.60
CA ASN A 41 -7.56 0.50 20.72
C ASN A 41 -7.66 -0.71 21.63
N ASN A 42 -8.79 -1.39 21.49
CA ASN A 42 -8.87 -2.82 21.66
C ASN A 42 -7.82 -3.43 20.72
N ASP A 43 -6.56 -3.32 21.15
CA ASP A 43 -5.43 -4.10 20.72
C ASP A 43 -5.74 -5.51 21.22
N ASN A 44 -6.67 -6.14 20.51
CA ASN A 44 -6.79 -7.58 20.52
C ASN A 44 -5.57 -8.07 19.77
N GLY A 45 -4.48 -8.18 20.55
CA GLY A 45 -3.14 -8.43 20.07
C GLY A 45 -3.08 -9.54 19.03
N THR A 46 -2.65 -9.14 17.85
CA THR A 46 -1.90 -10.01 16.96
C THR A 46 -0.55 -9.31 16.79
N ASN A 47 0.49 -9.91 17.36
CA ASN A 47 1.87 -9.48 17.19
C ASN A 47 2.31 -9.76 15.73
N GLY A 48 1.77 -9.00 14.80
CA GLY A 48 2.27 -8.88 13.43
C GLY A 48 2.70 -7.43 13.27
N SER A 49 3.99 -7.18 13.09
CA SER A 49 4.51 -5.86 12.75
C SER A 49 3.74 -5.28 11.55
N ASP A 50 3.56 -3.96 11.48
CA ASP A 50 2.96 -3.25 10.32
C ASP A 50 3.77 -3.39 9.01
N GLU A 51 4.87 -4.16 9.04
CA GLU A 51 5.76 -4.36 7.92
C GLU A 51 5.16 -5.32 6.88
N PRO A 52 5.30 -5.04 5.58
CA PRO A 52 4.75 -5.86 4.51
C PRO A 52 5.61 -7.10 4.21
N THR A 53 5.88 -7.92 5.23
CA THR A 53 6.61 -9.18 5.07
C THR A 53 5.69 -10.32 4.70
N PHE A 54 6.23 -11.36 4.04
CA PHE A 54 5.43 -12.54 3.75
C PHE A 54 4.91 -13.22 5.02
N ALA A 55 5.67 -13.20 6.12
CA ALA A 55 5.20 -13.76 7.40
C ALA A 55 3.90 -13.09 7.89
N ASN A 56 3.81 -11.75 7.80
CA ASN A 56 2.61 -11.02 8.21
C ASN A 56 1.45 -11.25 7.21
N VAL A 57 1.73 -11.29 5.91
CA VAL A 57 0.74 -11.67 4.90
C VAL A 57 0.20 -13.09 5.15
N GLN A 58 1.09 -14.06 5.39
CA GLN A 58 0.71 -15.45 5.64
C GLN A 58 -0.16 -15.58 6.89
N GLN A 59 0.06 -14.76 7.92
CA GLN A 59 -0.83 -14.71 9.08
C GLN A 59 -2.25 -14.30 8.67
N ILE A 60 -2.39 -13.19 7.94
CA ILE A 60 -3.69 -12.70 7.43
C ILE A 60 -4.39 -13.79 6.60
N LEU A 61 -3.67 -14.44 5.67
CA LEU A 61 -4.21 -15.49 4.82
C LEU A 61 -4.65 -16.72 5.63
N THR A 62 -3.90 -17.09 6.67
CA THR A 62 -4.23 -18.25 7.52
C THR A 62 -5.48 -17.98 8.35
N GLU A 63 -5.59 -16.79 8.94
CA GLU A 63 -6.70 -16.39 9.80
C GLU A 63 -8.00 -16.22 9.02
N ASN A 64 -7.93 -15.64 7.82
CA ASN A 64 -9.10 -15.26 7.04
C ASN A 64 -9.49 -16.27 5.94
N CYS A 65 -8.54 -17.06 5.43
CA CYS A 65 -8.75 -17.97 4.29
C CYS A 65 -8.57 -19.47 4.64
N GLY A 66 -8.20 -19.76 5.90
CA GLY A 66 -7.88 -21.08 6.45
C GLY A 66 -8.83 -22.21 6.06
N ASN A 67 -10.13 -21.96 6.17
CA ASN A 67 -11.15 -23.02 6.04
C ASN A 67 -11.20 -23.65 4.64
N CYS A 68 -10.81 -22.90 3.60
CA CYS A 68 -10.99 -23.32 2.21
C CYS A 68 -9.69 -23.34 1.41
N HIS A 69 -8.70 -22.51 1.73
CA HIS A 69 -7.51 -22.34 0.88
C HIS A 69 -6.21 -22.82 1.54
N ILE A 70 -6.26 -23.37 2.76
CA ILE A 70 -5.11 -23.94 3.48
C ILE A 70 -5.24 -25.46 3.51
N GLY A 71 -4.14 -26.17 3.21
CA GLY A 71 -4.11 -27.64 3.16
C GLY A 71 -4.85 -28.27 1.97
N ASN A 72 -5.61 -27.49 1.19
CA ASN A 72 -6.27 -27.92 -0.02
C ASN A 72 -6.21 -26.82 -1.10
N ARG A 73 -6.50 -27.18 -2.37
CA ARG A 73 -6.55 -26.24 -3.49
C ARG A 73 -8.01 -26.05 -3.89
N THR A 74 -8.52 -24.83 -3.72
CA THR A 74 -9.88 -24.46 -4.10
C THR A 74 -9.83 -23.47 -5.26
N SER A 75 -10.52 -23.79 -6.36
CA SER A 75 -10.54 -22.97 -7.59
C SER A 75 -9.15 -22.59 -8.11
N GLY A 76 -8.22 -23.56 -8.08
CA GLY A 76 -6.85 -23.35 -8.52
C GLY A 76 -5.94 -22.60 -7.52
N VAL A 77 -6.44 -22.27 -6.32
CA VAL A 77 -5.72 -21.47 -5.31
C VAL A 77 -5.44 -22.24 -4.02
N ARG A 78 -4.20 -22.16 -3.53
CA ARG A 78 -3.71 -22.68 -2.25
C ARG A 78 -2.79 -21.63 -1.60
N LEU A 79 -2.95 -21.36 -0.31
CA LEU A 79 -2.37 -20.20 0.37
C LEU A 79 -1.54 -20.54 1.63
N ASP A 80 -1.03 -21.77 1.74
CA ASP A 80 -0.40 -22.29 2.98
C ASP A 80 1.12 -22.19 3.03
N SER A 81 1.74 -21.66 1.98
CA SER A 81 3.18 -21.40 1.90
C SER A 81 3.44 -20.37 0.81
N TYR A 82 4.62 -19.75 0.86
CA TYR A 82 5.07 -18.79 -0.14
C TYR A 82 4.98 -19.36 -1.55
N GLU A 83 5.52 -20.57 -1.74
CA GLU A 83 5.56 -21.24 -3.03
C GLU A 83 4.14 -21.53 -3.56
N ASN A 84 3.20 -21.87 -2.67
CA ASN A 84 1.82 -22.10 -3.08
C ASN A 84 1.06 -20.80 -3.38
N VAL A 85 1.29 -19.72 -2.63
CA VAL A 85 0.70 -18.40 -2.91
C VAL A 85 1.18 -17.91 -4.28
N MET A 86 2.49 -17.89 -4.51
CA MET A 86 3.09 -17.43 -5.77
C MET A 86 2.82 -18.37 -6.95
N GLY A 87 2.70 -19.69 -6.69
CA GLY A 87 2.39 -20.71 -7.69
C GLY A 87 0.88 -20.96 -7.91
N SER A 88 0.01 -20.20 -7.25
CA SER A 88 -1.43 -20.35 -7.42
C SER A 88 -1.92 -19.66 -8.70
N VAL A 89 -2.79 -20.36 -9.42
CA VAL A 89 -3.42 -19.86 -10.65
C VAL A 89 -4.91 -19.92 -10.42
N GLY A 90 -5.56 -18.77 -10.34
CA GLY A 90 -6.99 -18.71 -10.03
C GLY A 90 -7.83 -19.10 -11.23
N ASP A 91 -8.67 -20.13 -11.10
CA ASP A 91 -9.48 -20.64 -12.22
C ASP A 91 -10.40 -19.56 -12.83
N GLN A 92 -10.88 -18.62 -12.00
CA GLN A 92 -11.73 -17.50 -12.44
C GLN A 92 -10.98 -16.42 -13.24
N TYR A 93 -9.68 -16.27 -13.00
CA TYR A 93 -8.84 -15.25 -13.65
C TYR A 93 -7.97 -15.85 -14.76
N GLY A 94 -7.78 -17.17 -14.78
CA GLY A 94 -6.97 -17.87 -15.76
C GLY A 94 -5.47 -17.57 -15.69
N GLY A 95 -4.99 -17.05 -14.57
CA GLY A 95 -3.60 -16.61 -14.40
C GLY A 95 -3.13 -16.62 -12.94
N PRO A 96 -1.85 -16.26 -12.70
CA PRO A 96 -1.29 -16.13 -11.35
C PRO A 96 -2.15 -15.22 -10.48
N ILE A 97 -2.31 -15.57 -9.20
CA ILE A 97 -3.09 -14.73 -8.28
C ILE A 97 -2.30 -13.55 -7.71
N VAL A 98 -0.98 -13.60 -7.79
CA VAL A 98 -0.07 -12.50 -7.42
C VAL A 98 0.75 -12.14 -8.65
N ILE A 99 0.79 -10.85 -8.97
CA ILE A 99 1.65 -10.25 -9.99
C ILE A 99 2.60 -9.31 -9.27
N GLU A 100 3.87 -9.69 -9.18
CA GLU A 100 4.91 -8.94 -8.47
C GLU A 100 4.97 -7.47 -8.94
N GLY A 101 4.95 -6.53 -7.99
CA GLY A 101 4.98 -5.10 -8.26
C GLY A 101 3.65 -4.50 -8.76
N GLU A 102 2.63 -5.33 -8.99
CA GLU A 102 1.36 -4.89 -9.58
C GLU A 102 0.15 -5.30 -8.70
N PRO A 103 -0.06 -4.66 -7.54
CA PRO A 103 -1.17 -4.99 -6.65
C PRO A 103 -2.53 -4.81 -7.33
N ASP A 104 -2.71 -3.76 -8.13
CA ASP A 104 -3.98 -3.48 -8.83
C ASP A 104 -4.32 -4.50 -9.92
N ASN A 105 -3.31 -5.19 -10.46
CA ASN A 105 -3.50 -6.24 -11.46
C ASN A 105 -3.49 -7.64 -10.85
N SER A 106 -3.25 -7.76 -9.54
CA SER A 106 -3.16 -9.03 -8.84
C SER A 106 -4.56 -9.54 -8.43
N PRO A 107 -5.01 -10.70 -8.92
CA PRO A 107 -6.31 -11.27 -8.54
C PRO A 107 -6.50 -11.46 -7.04
N LEU A 108 -5.43 -11.68 -6.26
CA LEU A 108 -5.49 -11.76 -4.81
C LEU A 108 -6.09 -10.48 -4.20
N VAL A 109 -5.66 -9.31 -4.67
CA VAL A 109 -6.15 -8.01 -4.19
C VAL A 109 -7.58 -7.77 -4.65
N ASP A 110 -7.87 -7.98 -5.93
CA ASP A 110 -9.23 -7.84 -6.48
C ASP A 110 -10.23 -8.69 -5.68
N LYS A 111 -9.89 -9.95 -5.35
CA LYS A 111 -10.78 -10.85 -4.60
C LYS A 111 -11.08 -10.45 -3.17
N ILE A 112 -10.20 -9.72 -2.49
CA ILE A 112 -10.39 -9.32 -1.08
C ILE A 112 -11.09 -7.96 -0.95
N GLU A 113 -11.14 -7.18 -2.03
CA GLU A 113 -11.87 -5.92 -2.10
C GLU A 113 -13.40 -6.12 -2.16
N SER A 114 -14.16 -5.04 -1.91
CA SER A 114 -15.61 -5.12 -1.70
C SER A 114 -16.41 -5.57 -2.94
N ASP A 115 -15.91 -5.29 -4.14
CA ASP A 115 -16.58 -5.56 -5.40
C ASP A 115 -15.57 -6.13 -6.42
N PRO A 116 -15.20 -7.41 -6.29
CA PRO A 116 -14.23 -8.03 -7.19
C PRO A 116 -14.75 -8.11 -8.61
N SER A 117 -13.85 -7.95 -9.58
CA SER A 117 -14.18 -8.09 -11.00
C SER A 117 -14.71 -9.49 -11.38
N GLN A 118 -14.35 -10.53 -10.62
CA GLN A 118 -14.78 -11.91 -10.84
C GLN A 118 -15.39 -12.55 -9.59
N GLY A 119 -16.56 -13.17 -9.75
CA GLY A 119 -17.22 -13.97 -8.70
C GLY A 119 -17.59 -13.15 -7.46
N ALA A 120 -17.61 -13.79 -6.29
CA ALA A 120 -17.89 -13.13 -5.01
C ALA A 120 -16.61 -12.79 -4.24
N ARG A 121 -16.65 -11.73 -3.42
CA ARG A 121 -15.56 -11.33 -2.51
C ARG A 121 -15.14 -12.48 -1.60
N MET A 122 -13.84 -12.60 -1.35
CA MET A 122 -13.25 -13.48 -0.32
C MET A 122 -12.83 -12.70 0.94
N PRO A 123 -13.04 -13.22 2.16
CA PRO A 123 -13.63 -14.52 2.48
C PRO A 123 -15.13 -14.59 2.18
N GLN A 124 -15.57 -15.70 1.59
CA GLN A 124 -16.99 -15.91 1.25
C GLN A 124 -17.80 -16.18 2.52
N GLY A 125 -18.86 -15.40 2.75
CA GLY A 125 -19.72 -15.55 3.92
C GLY A 125 -19.06 -15.16 5.25
N GLY A 126 -17.84 -14.62 5.21
CA GLY A 126 -17.11 -14.10 6.35
C GLY A 126 -17.04 -12.56 6.37
N PRO A 127 -16.46 -11.98 7.44
CA PRO A 127 -16.17 -10.56 7.48
C PRO A 127 -15.20 -10.16 6.36
N SER A 128 -15.27 -8.90 5.96
CA SER A 128 -14.23 -8.28 5.14
C SER A 128 -12.91 -8.26 5.90
N LEU A 129 -11.79 -8.35 5.18
CA LEU A 129 -10.53 -7.86 5.73
C LEU A 129 -10.65 -6.38 6.05
N SER A 130 -9.93 -5.95 7.07
CA SER A 130 -9.74 -4.54 7.39
C SER A 130 -8.95 -3.82 6.30
N THR A 131 -9.09 -2.49 6.25
CA THR A 131 -8.28 -1.67 5.34
C THR A 131 -6.77 -1.86 5.58
N GLN A 132 -6.35 -2.08 6.82
CA GLN A 132 -4.94 -2.27 7.18
C GLN A 132 -4.41 -3.60 6.66
N GLU A 133 -5.15 -4.69 6.82
CA GLU A 133 -4.79 -6.01 6.26
C GLU A 133 -4.69 -5.98 4.74
N ILE A 134 -5.67 -5.36 4.06
CA ILE A 134 -5.64 -5.20 2.60
C ILE A 134 -4.41 -4.38 2.19
N THR A 135 -4.13 -3.28 2.90
CA THR A 135 -2.96 -2.42 2.63
C THR A 135 -1.65 -3.20 2.80
N LEU A 136 -1.53 -4.02 3.83
CA LEU A 136 -0.33 -4.84 4.06
C LEU A 136 -0.08 -5.82 2.91
N ILE A 137 -1.13 -6.51 2.44
CA ILE A 137 -1.06 -7.40 1.28
C ILE A 137 -0.66 -6.63 0.02
N ARG A 138 -1.29 -5.46 -0.22
CA ARG A 138 -0.98 -4.62 -1.38
C ARG A 138 0.47 -4.15 -1.38
N ASN A 139 0.97 -3.67 -0.25
CA ASN A 139 2.35 -3.21 -0.09
C ASN A 139 3.34 -4.37 -0.29
N TRP A 140 3.06 -5.54 0.26
CA TRP A 140 3.92 -6.72 0.06
C TRP A 140 4.02 -7.07 -1.44
N ILE A 141 2.92 -7.02 -2.18
CA ILE A 141 2.92 -7.25 -3.64
C ILE A 141 3.69 -6.14 -4.35
N GLU A 142 3.45 -4.87 -4.00
CA GLU A 142 4.13 -3.71 -4.57
C GLU A 142 5.65 -3.77 -4.39
N GLU A 143 6.11 -4.29 -3.25
CA GLU A 143 7.53 -4.52 -2.95
C GLU A 143 8.12 -5.78 -3.63
N GLY A 144 7.38 -6.39 -4.54
CA GLY A 144 7.81 -7.54 -5.34
C GLY A 144 7.51 -8.89 -4.70
N ALA A 145 6.55 -8.95 -3.76
CA ALA A 145 6.06 -10.18 -3.14
C ALA A 145 7.21 -11.07 -2.60
N GLN A 146 8.12 -10.47 -1.84
CA GLN A 146 9.32 -11.15 -1.36
C GLN A 146 9.00 -12.20 -0.29
N ASN A 147 9.83 -13.23 -0.17
CA ASN A 147 9.79 -14.19 0.93
C ASN A 147 10.73 -13.74 2.05
N ASN A 148 10.26 -12.85 2.92
CA ASN A 148 11.03 -12.14 3.95
C ASN A 148 10.40 -12.22 5.35
#